data_AF-A0A919SEB2-F1
#
_entry.id   AF-A0A919SEB2-F1
#
_cell.length_a   1.000
_cell.length_b   1.000
_cell.length_c   1.000
_cell.angle_alpha   90.00
_cell.angle_beta   90.00
_cell.angle_gamma   90.00
#
_symmetry.space_group_name_H-M   'P 1'
#
loop_
_entity.id
_entity.type
_entity.pdbx_description
1 polymer ?
#
loop_
_entity_poly.entity_id
_entity_poly.type
_entity_poly.pdbx_seq_one_letter_code
_entity_poly.pdbx_strand_id
1 'polypeptide(L)'
;MPSTEIHVPELIKIGEGVGRVAERLHRTAADVEGWSSQGGNAVEGSYLCAGTMYSTADAWSRELDQLAGAVKKLGADLTTTATDYQSYDDLTAQQLRQISDPTFGPAY
;
A
#
# COMPACT_ATOMS: atom_id res chain seq x y z
N MET A 1 -31.44 -8.67 5.53
CA MET A 1 -30.41 -7.79 6.11
C MET A 1 -29.60 -7.22 4.96
N PRO A 2 -29.31 -5.90 4.93
CA PRO A 2 -28.48 -5.38 3.86
C PRO A 2 -27.08 -5.96 4.04
N SER A 3 -26.68 -6.82 3.11
CA SER A 3 -25.29 -7.23 2.95
C SER A 3 -24.51 -5.96 2.67
N THR A 4 -23.66 -5.53 3.61
CA THR A 4 -22.54 -4.67 3.25
C THR A 4 -21.64 -5.52 2.40
N GLU A 5 -21.94 -5.58 1.10
CA GLU A 5 -21.21 -6.36 0.11
C GLU A 5 -19.84 -5.72 -0.06
N ILE A 6 -18.94 -6.02 0.88
CA ILE A 6 -17.53 -5.69 0.76
C ILE A 6 -17.02 -6.54 -0.38
N HIS A 7 -16.85 -5.93 -1.56
CA HIS A 7 -16.27 -6.59 -2.73
C HIS A 7 -14.77 -6.79 -2.51
N VAL A 8 -14.42 -7.85 -1.79
CA VAL A 8 -13.04 -8.26 -1.48
C VAL A 8 -12.13 -8.23 -2.72
N PRO A 9 -12.54 -8.74 -3.91
CA PRO A 9 -11.68 -8.67 -5.10
C PRO A 9 -11.37 -7.25 -5.57
N GLU A 10 -12.28 -6.29 -5.37
CA GLU A 10 -12.05 -4.88 -5.73
C GLU A 10 -11.09 -4.20 -4.73
N LEU A 11 -11.23 -4.49 -3.43
CA LEU A 11 -10.33 -3.97 -2.41
C LEU A 11 -8.88 -4.45 -2.60
N ILE A 12 -8.69 -5.71 -2.98
CA ILE A 12 -7.36 -6.25 -3.32
C ILE A 12 -6.77 -5.49 -4.51
N LYS A 13 -7.54 -5.27 -5.59
CA LYS A 13 -7.09 -4.48 -6.75
C LYS A 13 -6.71 -3.05 -6.38
N ILE A 14 -7.46 -2.42 -5.47
CA ILE A 14 -7.15 -1.08 -4.95
C ILE A 14 -5.83 -1.14 -4.17
N GLY A 15 -5.65 -2.10 -3.27
CA GLY A 15 -4.42 -2.29 -2.50
C GLY A 15 -3.18 -2.46 -3.39
N GLU A 16 -3.27 -3.28 -4.43
CA GLU A 16 -2.22 -3.43 -5.45
C GLU A 16 -1.96 -2.13 -6.22
N GLY A 17 -3.02 -1.40 -6.59
CA GLY A 17 -2.92 -0.11 -7.26
C GLY A 17 -2.18 0.93 -6.43
N VAL A 18 -2.49 0.99 -5.14
CA VAL A 18 -1.80 1.83 -4.14
C VAL A 18 -0.33 1.41 -4.02
N GLY A 19 -0.04 0.11 -3.99
CA GLY A 19 1.34 -0.41 -4.02
C GLY A 19 2.16 0.06 -5.23
N ARG A 20 1.57 0.03 -6.44
CA ARG A 20 2.23 0.55 -7.66
C ARG A 20 2.49 2.06 -7.60
N VAL A 21 1.64 2.83 -6.93
CA VAL A 21 1.87 4.27 -6.71
C VAL A 21 3.07 4.49 -5.78
N ALA A 22 3.18 3.70 -4.70
CA ALA A 22 4.34 3.74 -3.82
C ALA A 22 5.65 3.46 -4.57
N GLU A 23 5.68 2.45 -5.45
CA GLU A 23 6.86 2.15 -6.27
C GLU A 23 7.24 3.27 -7.25
N ARG A 24 6.25 4.03 -7.75
CA ARG A 24 6.51 5.20 -8.60
C ARG A 24 7.11 6.33 -7.78
N LEU A 25 6.59 6.59 -6.58
CA LEU A 25 7.11 7.60 -5.67
C LEU A 25 8.56 7.31 -5.27
N HIS A 26 8.87 6.06 -4.94
CA HIS A 26 10.24 5.64 -4.61
C HIS A 26 11.22 5.86 -5.79
N ARG A 27 10.80 5.55 -7.02
CA ARG A 27 11.62 5.84 -8.22
C ARG A 27 11.84 7.33 -8.41
N THR A 28 10.81 8.16 -8.21
CA THR A 28 10.96 9.61 -8.28
C THR A 28 11.89 10.15 -7.20
N ALA A 29 11.89 9.58 -5.99
CA ALA A 29 12.84 9.92 -4.94
C ALA A 29 14.29 9.64 -5.38
N ALA A 30 14.53 8.46 -5.95
CA ALA A 30 15.84 8.08 -6.49
C ALA A 30 16.28 8.98 -7.66
N ASP A 31 15.36 9.38 -8.54
CA ASP A 31 15.66 10.31 -9.64
C ASP A 31 16.07 11.69 -9.12
N VAL A 32 15.40 12.20 -8.07
CA VAL A 32 15.74 13.48 -7.43
C VAL A 32 17.13 13.44 -6.79
N GLU A 33 17.48 12.35 -6.10
CA GLU A 33 18.83 12.14 -5.58
C GLU A 33 19.87 12.09 -6.72
N GLY A 34 19.54 11.38 -7.81
CA GLY A 34 20.38 11.30 -9.00
C GLY A 34 20.65 12.67 -9.64
N TRP A 35 19.62 13.50 -9.80
CA TRP A 35 19.75 14.86 -10.34
C TRP A 35 20.59 15.76 -9.45
N SER A 36 20.46 15.62 -8.14
CA SER A 36 21.33 16.33 -7.19
C SER A 36 22.81 16.01 -7.39
N SER A 37 23.13 14.71 -7.54
CA SER A 37 24.51 14.28 -7.77
C SER A 37 25.11 14.81 -9.08
N GLN A 38 24.28 14.98 -10.11
CA GLN A 38 24.70 15.46 -11.44
C GLN A 38 24.72 16.99 -11.52
N GLY A 39 23.77 17.68 -10.88
CA GLY A 39 23.64 19.13 -10.89
C GLY A 39 24.85 19.85 -10.28
N GLY A 40 25.48 19.25 -9.26
CA GLY A 40 26.72 19.78 -8.67
C GLY A 40 27.90 19.80 -9.64
N ASN A 41 27.91 18.96 -10.68
CA ASN A 41 28.96 18.90 -11.70
C ASN A 41 28.64 19.75 -12.95
N ALA A 42 27.40 20.21 -13.10
CA ALA A 42 26.93 20.92 -14.29
C ALA A 42 27.29 22.43 -14.28
N VAL A 43 27.60 23.00 -13.11
CA VAL A 43 27.91 24.43 -12.97
C VAL A 43 29.31 24.61 -12.37
N GLU A 44 30.28 24.91 -13.24
CA GLU A 44 31.65 25.22 -12.87
C GLU A 44 31.70 26.40 -11.88
N GLY A 45 32.29 26.20 -10.70
CA GLY A 45 32.44 27.23 -9.66
C GLY A 45 31.28 27.37 -8.65
N SER A 46 30.23 26.56 -8.71
CA SER A 46 29.03 26.71 -7.86
C SER A 46 29.05 25.94 -6.54
N TYR A 47 30.19 25.86 -5.86
CA TYR A 47 30.37 25.08 -4.61
C TYR A 47 29.28 25.34 -3.54
N LEU A 48 28.71 26.55 -3.50
CA LEU A 48 27.60 26.91 -2.59
C LEU A 48 26.22 26.45 -3.08
N CYS A 49 25.95 26.45 -4.39
CA CYS A 49 24.68 25.95 -4.94
C CYS A 49 24.60 24.42 -4.88
N ALA A 50 25.73 23.73 -5.06
CA ALA A 50 25.80 22.28 -4.95
C ALA A 50 25.39 21.81 -3.54
N GLY A 51 25.82 22.50 -2.47
CA GLY A 51 25.48 22.15 -1.09
C GLY A 51 23.98 22.31 -0.76
N THR A 52 23.37 23.43 -1.15
CA THR A 52 21.93 23.66 -0.94
C THR A 52 21.05 22.78 -1.82
N MET A 53 21.45 22.52 -3.08
CA MET A 53 20.76 21.55 -3.94
C MET A 53 20.82 20.15 -3.35
N TYR A 54 21.98 19.74 -2.84
CA TYR A 54 22.15 18.43 -2.23
C TYR A 54 21.28 18.25 -0.98
N SER A 55 21.31 19.20 -0.06
CA SER A 55 20.49 19.12 1.16
C SER A 55 19.00 19.16 0.86
N THR A 56 18.57 19.96 -0.13
CA THR A 56 17.18 20.02 -0.56
C THR A 56 16.74 18.72 -1.20
N ALA A 57 17.55 18.14 -2.10
CA ALA A 57 17.24 16.88 -2.75
C ALA A 57 17.23 15.69 -1.79
N ASP A 58 18.15 15.64 -0.82
CA ASP A 58 18.14 14.63 0.25
C ASP A 58 16.86 14.74 1.09
N ALA A 59 16.45 15.95 1.47
CA ALA A 59 15.19 16.16 2.19
C ALA A 59 13.97 15.68 1.39
N TRP A 60 13.88 16.07 0.10
CA TRP A 60 12.80 15.63 -0.78
C TRP A 60 12.78 14.12 -1.01
N SER A 61 13.95 13.50 -1.22
CA SER A 61 14.08 12.06 -1.39
C SER A 61 13.57 11.32 -0.16
N ARG A 62 13.97 11.75 1.04
CA ARG A 62 13.51 11.15 2.31
C ARG A 62 12.00 11.30 2.52
N GLU A 63 11.43 12.45 2.25
CA GLU A 63 9.98 12.66 2.39
C GLU A 63 9.19 11.80 1.41
N LEU A 64 9.65 11.71 0.15
CA LEU A 64 9.02 10.85 -0.86
C LEU A 64 9.13 9.37 -0.52
N ASP A 65 10.26 8.93 0.05
CA ASP A 65 10.45 7.56 0.52
C ASP A 65 9.55 7.23 1.72
N GLN A 66 9.42 8.15 2.67
CA GLN A 66 8.49 7.99 3.80
C GLN A 66 7.04 7.90 3.32
N LEU A 67 6.65 8.76 2.38
CA LEU A 67 5.33 8.73 1.77
C LEU A 67 5.11 7.41 1.02
N ALA A 68 6.07 6.96 0.22
CA ALA A 68 6.01 5.68 -0.48
C ALA A 68 5.84 4.51 0.51
N GLY A 69 6.57 4.52 1.62
CA GLY A 69 6.42 3.53 2.69
C GLY A 69 5.02 3.53 3.31
N ALA A 70 4.48 4.70 3.62
CA ALA A 70 3.13 4.85 4.18
C ALA A 70 2.05 4.38 3.20
N VAL A 71 2.16 4.75 1.93
CA VAL A 71 1.25 4.33 0.85
C VAL A 71 1.32 2.80 0.66
N LYS A 72 2.52 2.21 0.65
CA LYS A 72 2.70 0.76 0.54
C LYS A 72 2.06 0.03 1.72
N LYS A 73 2.24 0.55 2.95
CA LYS A 73 1.61 -0.02 4.15
C LYS A 73 0.08 0.03 4.05
N LEU A 74 -0.49 1.16 3.63
CA LEU A 74 -1.94 1.28 3.43
C LEU A 74 -2.48 0.24 2.43
N GLY A 75 -1.78 0.02 1.32
CA GLY A 75 -2.15 -1.02 0.35
C GLY A 75 -2.13 -2.44 0.94
N ALA A 76 -1.14 -2.74 1.77
CA ALA A 76 -1.04 -4.02 2.49
C ALA A 76 -2.13 -4.18 3.56
N ASP A 77 -2.43 -3.12 4.32
CA ASP A 77 -3.48 -3.11 5.34
C ASP A 77 -4.86 -3.34 4.70
N LEU A 78 -5.13 -2.71 3.54
CA LEU A 78 -6.36 -2.93 2.76
C LEU A 78 -6.49 -4.39 2.30
N THR A 79 -5.42 -4.97 1.77
CA THR A 79 -5.40 -6.35 1.28
C THR A 79 -5.60 -7.35 2.41
N THR A 80 -4.93 -7.14 3.54
CA THR A 80 -5.07 -7.95 4.76
C THR A 80 -6.50 -7.89 5.27
N THR A 81 -7.04 -6.68 5.45
CA THR A 81 -8.41 -6.49 5.94
C THR A 81 -9.45 -7.15 5.03
N ALA A 82 -9.28 -7.06 3.71
CA ALA A 82 -10.18 -7.71 2.75
C ALA A 82 -10.12 -9.24 2.86
N THR A 83 -8.93 -9.80 3.06
CA THR A 83 -8.72 -11.26 3.22
C THR A 83 -9.30 -11.77 4.54
N ASP A 84 -9.12 -11.02 5.63
CA ASP A 84 -9.71 -11.34 6.94
C ASP A 84 -11.23 -11.34 6.85
N TYR A 85 -11.82 -10.33 6.19
CA TYR A 85 -13.26 -10.26 5.98
C TYR A 85 -13.79 -11.47 5.22
N GLN A 86 -13.14 -11.87 4.11
CA GLN A 86 -13.52 -13.06 3.35
C GLN A 86 -13.46 -14.32 4.22
N SER A 87 -12.42 -14.45 5.05
CA SER A 87 -12.25 -15.62 5.93
C SER A 87 -13.34 -15.71 6.98
N TYR A 88 -13.75 -14.58 7.56
CA TYR A 88 -14.88 -14.52 8.49
C TYR A 88 -16.22 -14.82 7.83
N ASP A 89 -16.44 -14.34 6.60
CA ASP A 89 -17.66 -14.62 5.85
C ASP A 89 -17.76 -16.11 5.48
N ASP A 90 -16.66 -16.72 5.02
CA ASP A 90 -16.59 -18.14 4.72
C ASP A 90 -16.85 -19.01 5.96
N LEU A 91 -16.29 -18.64 7.12
CA LEU A 91 -16.51 -19.35 8.39
C LEU A 91 -17.96 -19.25 8.85
N THR A 92 -18.56 -18.06 8.73
CA THR A 92 -19.97 -17.82 9.08
C THR A 92 -20.90 -18.61 8.15
N ALA A 93 -20.61 -18.63 6.84
CA ALA A 93 -21.35 -19.41 5.86
C ALA A 93 -21.22 -20.93 6.07
N GLN A 94 -20.08 -21.41 6.58
CA GLN A 94 -19.91 -22.82 6.97
C GLN A 94 -20.73 -23.17 8.22
N GLN A 95 -20.70 -22.33 9.25
CA GLN A 95 -21.49 -22.53 10.47
C GLN A 95 -22.99 -22.53 10.18
N LEU A 96 -23.47 -21.60 9.37
CA LEU A 96 -24.87 -21.55 8.94
C LEU A 96 -25.26 -22.82 8.19
N ARG A 97 -24.40 -23.31 7.27
CA ARG A 97 -24.63 -24.57 6.55
C ARG A 97 -24.77 -25.76 7.50
N GLN A 98 -23.90 -25.87 8.50
CA GLN A 98 -23.94 -26.94 9.51
C GLN A 98 -25.21 -26.89 10.37
N ILE A 99 -25.68 -25.70 10.75
CA ILE A 99 -26.93 -25.53 11.52
C ILE A 99 -28.16 -25.84 10.65
N SER A 100 -28.10 -25.55 9.36
CA SER A 100 -29.20 -25.77 8.42
C SER A 100 -29.31 -27.20 7.86
N ASP A 101 -28.37 -28.10 8.18
CA ASP A 101 -28.39 -29.50 7.75
C ASP A 101 -29.31 -30.34 8.68
N PRO A 102 -30.45 -30.87 8.19
CA PRO A 102 -31.45 -31.55 9.01
C PRO A 102 -31.03 -32.94 9.51
N THR A 103 -29.83 -33.41 9.20
CA THR A 103 -29.31 -34.70 9.70
C THR A 103 -28.90 -34.69 11.18
N PHE A 104 -28.84 -33.51 11.82
CA PHE A 104 -28.71 -33.33 13.27
C PHE A 104 -30.05 -32.95 13.94
N GLY A 105 -31.10 -33.73 13.71
CA GLY A 105 -32.29 -33.67 14.56
C GLY A 105 -31.99 -34.20 15.98
N PRO A 106 -32.55 -33.61 17.05
CA PRO A 106 -32.34 -34.11 18.39
C PRO A 106 -32.85 -35.55 18.48
N ALA A 107 -31.99 -36.45 18.96
CA ALA A 107 -32.38 -37.80 19.37
C ALA A 107 -33.32 -37.67 20.58
N TYR A 108 -34.63 -37.63 20.32
CA TYR A 108 -35.67 -37.90 21.30
C TYR A 108 -36.14 -39.35 21.15
#